data_AF-B4MT16-F1
#
_entry.id   AF-B4MT16-F1
#
_cell.length_a   1.000
_cell.length_b   1.000
_cell.length_c   1.000
_cell.angle_alpha   90.00
_cell.angle_beta   90.00
_cell.angle_gamma   90.00
#
_symmetry.space_group_name_H-M   'P 1'
#
loop_
_entity.id
_entity.type
_entity.pdbx_description
1 polymer ?
#
loop_
_entity_poly.entity_id
_entity_poly.type
_entity_poly.pdbx_seq_one_letter_code
_entity_poly.pdbx_strand_id
1 'polypeptide(L)'
;MSSTINICLILACAGLFMLGSIRSTEAAIARADFSNPTYPGKCVLDLNTVMSPGQTGKAPNHPCAGVSCMDGGHVEFRTCAAVAPPKGCKLRDFVNTNRPYPECCERSHDCSQHI
;
A
#
# COMPACT_ATOMS: atom_id res chain seq x y z
N MET A 1 -38.19 -32.43 -6.25
CA MET A 1 -37.08 -32.78 -7.15
C MET A 1 -36.40 -31.56 -7.79
N SER A 2 -37.14 -30.55 -8.27
CA SER A 2 -36.54 -29.33 -8.86
C SER A 2 -35.77 -28.44 -7.85
N SER A 3 -36.30 -28.22 -6.64
CA SER A 3 -35.63 -27.36 -5.63
C SER A 3 -34.31 -27.93 -5.10
N THR A 4 -34.14 -29.26 -5.08
CA THR A 4 -32.92 -29.91 -4.56
C THR A 4 -31.74 -29.74 -5.53
N ILE A 5 -32.01 -29.71 -6.84
CA ILE A 5 -30.98 -29.51 -7.89
C ILE A 5 -30.44 -28.08 -7.84
N ASN A 6 -31.31 -27.09 -7.62
CA ASN A 6 -30.91 -25.69 -7.48
C ASN A 6 -30.02 -25.47 -6.25
N ILE A 7 -30.29 -26.16 -5.14
CA ILE A 7 -29.47 -26.06 -3.91
C ILE A 7 -28.06 -26.61 -4.15
N CYS A 8 -27.92 -27.77 -4.79
CA CYS A 8 -26.60 -28.34 -5.10
C CYS A 8 -25.78 -27.45 -6.04
N LEU A 9 -26.42 -26.83 -7.04
CA LEU A 9 -25.77 -25.90 -7.97
C LEU A 9 -25.26 -24.63 -7.25
N ILE A 10 -26.06 -24.09 -6.33
CA ILE A 10 -25.68 -22.92 -5.52
C ILE A 10 -24.50 -23.28 -4.59
N LEU A 11 -24.55 -24.45 -3.94
CA LEU A 11 -23.47 -24.91 -3.05
C LEU A 11 -22.16 -25.19 -3.81
N ALA A 12 -22.25 -25.77 -5.01
CA ALA A 12 -21.07 -26.01 -5.85
C ALA A 12 -20.43 -24.69 -6.34
N CYS A 13 -21.23 -23.72 -6.76
CA CYS A 13 -20.74 -22.40 -7.16
C CYS A 13 -20.12 -21.63 -5.97
N ALA A 14 -20.76 -21.66 -4.80
CA ALA A 14 -20.21 -21.05 -3.59
C ALA A 14 -18.88 -21.67 -3.18
N GLY A 15 -18.72 -22.99 -3.32
CA GLY A 15 -17.46 -23.70 -3.10
C GLY A 15 -16.34 -23.24 -4.05
N LEU A 16 -16.65 -23.03 -5.33
CA LEU A 16 -15.67 -22.57 -6.33
C LEU A 16 -15.21 -21.12 -6.08
N PHE A 17 -16.12 -20.22 -5.71
CA PHE A 17 -15.79 -18.81 -5.43
C PHE A 17 -14.85 -18.65 -4.22
N MET A 18 -15.00 -19.50 -3.19
CA MET A 18 -14.13 -19.44 -2.01
C MET A 18 -12.69 -19.89 -2.30
N LEU A 19 -12.48 -20.82 -3.23
CA LEU A 19 -11.16 -21.30 -3.63
C LEU A 19 -10.39 -20.31 -4.53
N GLY A 20 -11.09 -19.40 -5.21
CA GLY A 20 -10.52 -18.44 -6.17
C GLY A 20 -10.09 -17.09 -5.57
N SER A 21 -10.17 -16.91 -4.25
CA SER A 21 -9.79 -15.64 -3.61
C SER A 21 -8.28 -15.43 -3.64
N ILE A 22 -7.79 -14.81 -4.72
CA ILE A 22 -6.41 -14.31 -4.81
C ILE A 22 -6.24 -13.31 -3.66
N ARG A 23 -5.35 -13.60 -2.70
CA ARG A 23 -5.05 -12.66 -1.61
C ARG A 23 -4.18 -11.55 -2.17
N SER A 24 -4.81 -10.51 -2.70
CA SER A 24 -4.14 -9.25 -2.99
C SER A 24 -3.64 -8.68 -1.67
N THR A 25 -2.33 -8.59 -1.48
CA THR A 25 -1.77 -7.85 -0.36
C THR A 25 -1.81 -6.37 -0.69
N GLU A 26 -2.66 -5.64 0.02
CA GLU A 26 -2.90 -4.24 -0.25
C GLU A 26 -1.87 -3.35 0.46
N ALA A 27 -1.50 -2.26 -0.18
CA ALA A 27 -0.81 -1.16 0.48
C ALA A 27 -1.76 -0.52 1.51
N ALA A 28 -1.28 -0.32 2.74
CA ALA A 28 -2.00 0.49 3.72
C ALA A 28 -2.01 1.96 3.30
N ILE A 29 -3.16 2.61 3.47
CA ILE A 29 -3.41 4.02 3.18
C ILE A 29 -3.74 4.73 4.49
N ALA A 30 -3.13 5.89 4.73
CA ALA A 30 -3.47 6.77 5.84
C ALA A 30 -3.74 8.18 5.31
N ARG A 31 -4.69 8.89 5.90
CA ARG A 31 -5.00 10.29 5.55
C ARG A 31 -4.93 11.17 6.78
N ALA A 32 -4.40 12.37 6.61
CA ALA A 32 -4.28 13.34 7.68
C ALA A 32 -4.26 14.78 7.14
N ASP A 33 -4.55 15.74 8.02
CA ASP A 33 -4.53 17.16 7.72
C ASP A 33 -3.09 17.71 7.88
N PHE A 34 -2.56 18.29 6.81
CA PHE A 34 -1.26 18.95 6.73
C PHE A 34 -1.42 20.39 6.21
N SER A 35 -2.59 20.98 6.43
CA SER A 35 -2.86 22.37 6.11
C SER A 35 -1.98 23.30 6.94
N ASN A 36 -1.61 24.43 6.35
CA ASN A 36 -0.81 25.45 7.00
C ASN A 36 -1.32 26.84 6.59
N PRO A 37 -1.61 27.75 7.54
CA PRO A 37 -2.10 29.10 7.22
C PRO A 37 -1.16 29.91 6.32
N THR A 38 0.15 29.67 6.37
CA THR A 38 1.15 30.32 5.51
C THR A 38 1.05 29.88 4.05
N TYR A 39 0.53 28.66 3.80
CA TYR A 39 0.35 28.09 2.46
C TYR A 39 -1.09 27.59 2.28
N PRO A 40 -2.08 28.50 2.15
CA PRO A 40 -3.49 28.13 2.08
C PRO A 40 -3.77 27.12 0.95
N GLY A 41 -4.50 26.05 1.28
CA GLY A 41 -4.90 25.00 0.33
C GLY A 41 -3.78 24.04 -0.11
N LYS A 42 -2.56 24.20 0.41
CA LYS A 42 -1.42 23.31 0.13
C LYS A 42 -1.17 22.35 1.29
N CYS A 43 -0.45 21.28 0.99
CA CYS A 43 0.03 20.32 1.98
C CYS A 43 1.48 20.63 2.37
N VAL A 44 1.75 20.84 3.66
CA VAL A 44 3.09 21.15 4.17
C VAL A 44 3.62 19.96 4.96
N LEU A 45 4.38 19.07 4.31
CA LEU A 45 4.85 17.82 4.92
C LEU A 45 6.03 18.01 5.87
N ASP A 46 6.86 19.01 5.59
CA ASP A 46 7.96 19.49 6.44
C ASP A 46 8.38 20.90 5.99
N LEU A 47 9.49 21.41 6.54
CA LEU A 47 10.01 22.74 6.26
C LEU A 47 10.39 22.98 4.79
N ASN A 48 10.69 21.93 4.03
CA ASN A 48 11.20 22.01 2.66
C ASN A 48 10.21 21.42 1.64
N THR A 49 9.12 20.82 2.10
CA THR A 49 8.19 20.05 1.25
C THR A 49 6.78 20.63 1.34
N VAL A 50 6.49 21.55 0.42
CA VAL A 50 5.16 22.12 0.22
C VAL A 50 4.61 21.62 -1.11
N MET A 51 3.47 20.95 -1.07
CA MET A 51 2.83 20.34 -2.23
C MET A 51 1.52 21.05 -2.55
N SER A 52 1.29 21.33 -3.83
CA SER A 52 -0.01 21.75 -4.36
C SER A 52 -0.93 20.53 -4.53
N PRO A 53 -2.26 20.70 -4.50
CA PRO A 53 -3.22 19.62 -4.75
C PRO A 53 -2.93 18.88 -6.07
N GLY A 54 -3.07 17.56 -6.04
CA GLY A 54 -2.78 16.66 -7.15
C GLY A 54 -1.31 16.25 -7.29
N GLN A 55 -0.39 16.91 -6.59
CA GLN A 55 1.02 16.48 -6.60
C GLN A 55 1.21 15.19 -5.81
N THR A 56 2.10 14.34 -6.32
CA THR A 56 2.47 13.08 -5.70
C THR A 56 4.00 12.97 -5.58
N GLY A 57 4.48 12.10 -4.70
CA GLY A 57 5.90 11.88 -4.54
C GLY A 57 6.23 10.85 -3.45
N LYS A 58 7.49 10.82 -3.05
CA LYS A 58 7.94 10.07 -1.87
C LYS A 58 7.80 10.95 -0.63
N ALA A 59 7.29 10.40 0.47
CA ALA A 59 7.26 11.09 1.75
C ALA A 59 8.69 11.41 2.24
N PRO A 60 8.99 12.66 2.65
CA PRO A 60 10.35 13.12 2.94
C PRO A 60 10.96 12.51 4.21
N ASN A 61 10.15 12.16 5.21
CA ASN A 61 10.59 11.63 6.51
C ASN A 61 10.27 10.14 6.70
N HIS A 62 10.19 9.37 5.61
CA HIS A 62 9.88 7.94 5.66
C HIS A 62 10.82 7.15 4.72
N PRO A 63 11.30 5.94 5.11
CA PRO A 63 12.25 5.18 4.31
C PRO A 63 11.73 4.87 2.91
N CYS A 64 10.46 4.45 2.79
CA CYS A 64 9.76 4.35 1.51
C CYS A 64 8.24 4.37 1.72
N ALA A 65 7.60 5.50 1.41
CA ALA A 65 6.14 5.64 1.33
C ALA A 65 5.80 6.69 0.27
N GLY A 66 4.69 6.49 -0.41
CA GLY A 66 4.11 7.45 -1.34
C GLY A 66 3.31 8.51 -0.57
N VAL A 67 3.24 9.70 -1.15
CA VAL A 67 2.41 10.79 -0.66
C VAL A 67 1.65 11.42 -1.81
N SER A 68 0.40 11.78 -1.57
CA SER A 68 -0.44 12.54 -2.50
C SER A 68 -1.07 13.71 -1.75
N CYS A 69 -0.89 14.92 -2.27
CA CYS A 69 -1.56 16.10 -1.75
C CYS A 69 -2.96 16.22 -2.34
N MET A 70 -3.96 16.27 -1.49
CA MET A 70 -5.36 16.44 -1.85
C MET A 70 -5.78 17.90 -1.59
N ASP A 71 -7.01 18.23 -2.00
CA ASP A 71 -7.59 19.54 -1.72
C ASP A 71 -7.71 19.80 -0.21
N GLY A 72 -7.68 21.09 0.16
CA GLY A 72 -7.82 21.52 1.54
C GLY A 72 -6.60 21.29 2.44
N GLY A 73 -5.46 20.87 1.87
CA GLY A 73 -4.25 20.55 2.65
C GLY A 73 -4.27 19.15 3.27
N HIS A 74 -5.21 18.29 2.87
CA HIS A 74 -5.21 16.90 3.28
C HIS A 74 -4.20 16.08 2.49
N VAL A 75 -3.55 15.13 3.15
CA VAL A 75 -2.53 14.27 2.56
C VAL A 75 -2.95 12.83 2.67
N GLU A 76 -2.76 12.08 1.59
CA GLU A 76 -2.80 10.62 1.58
C GLU A 76 -1.38 10.05 1.57
N PHE A 77 -1.03 9.27 2.60
CA PHE A 77 0.17 8.45 2.62
C PHE A 77 -0.15 7.03 2.21
N ARG A 78 0.74 6.42 1.42
CA ARG A 78 0.61 5.05 0.93
C ARG A 78 1.87 4.26 1.22
N THR A 79 1.72 3.15 1.92
CA THR A 79 2.84 2.21 2.17
C THR A 79 3.12 1.35 0.94
N CYS A 80 4.26 0.68 0.92
CA CYS A 80 4.52 -0.37 -0.08
C CYS A 80 3.56 -1.55 0.12
N ALA A 81 3.20 -2.24 -0.97
CA ALA A 81 2.43 -3.48 -0.87
C ALA A 81 3.20 -4.52 -0.04
N ALA A 82 2.50 -5.26 0.82
CA ALA A 82 3.12 -6.33 1.58
C ALA A 82 3.45 -7.50 0.65
N VAL A 83 4.74 -7.79 0.41
CA VAL A 83 5.16 -8.93 -0.41
C VAL A 83 5.78 -9.98 0.51
N ALA A 84 5.25 -11.20 0.48
CA ALA A 84 5.83 -12.31 1.21
C ALA A 84 7.24 -12.60 0.67
N PRO A 85 8.25 -12.79 1.54
CA PRO A 85 9.56 -13.21 1.07
C PRO A 85 9.48 -14.62 0.44
N PRO A 86 10.47 -15.01 -0.39
CA PRO A 86 10.56 -16.38 -0.89
C PRO A 86 10.54 -17.40 0.26
N LYS A 87 10.08 -18.63 -0.03
CA LYS A 87 9.97 -19.68 0.99
C LYS A 87 11.30 -19.92 1.69
N GLY A 88 11.28 -19.95 3.02
CA GLY A 88 12.48 -20.14 3.84
C GLY A 88 13.35 -18.89 3.97
N CYS A 89 12.91 -17.74 3.44
CA CYS A 89 13.61 -16.48 3.59
C CYS A 89 12.86 -15.53 4.53
N LYS A 90 13.60 -14.67 5.23
CA LYS A 90 13.07 -13.58 6.04
C LYS A 90 13.13 -12.28 5.24
N LEU A 91 12.05 -11.52 5.27
CA LEU A 91 12.00 -10.18 4.69
C LEU A 91 12.92 -9.26 5.50
N ARG A 92 13.83 -8.55 4.82
CA ARG A 92 14.78 -7.61 5.41
C ARG A 92 14.50 -6.20 4.91
N ASP A 93 15.40 -5.25 5.15
CA ASP A 93 15.19 -3.83 4.86
C ASP A 93 15.09 -3.50 3.37
N PHE A 94 14.65 -2.27 3.08
CA PHE A 94 14.58 -1.74 1.72
C PHE A 94 15.96 -1.76 1.05
N VAL A 95 16.02 -2.15 -0.23
CA VAL A 95 17.26 -2.26 -0.99
C VAL A 95 17.88 -0.88 -1.24
N ASN A 96 17.05 0.10 -1.64
CA ASN A 96 17.51 1.45 -1.89
C ASN A 96 16.39 2.45 -1.59
N THR A 97 16.51 3.13 -0.45
CA THR A 97 15.57 4.17 -0.02
C THR A 97 15.73 5.49 -0.75
N ASN A 98 16.81 5.71 -1.52
CA ASN A 98 16.99 6.97 -2.28
C ASN A 98 16.19 7.00 -3.59
N ARG A 99 15.59 5.88 -4.01
CA ARG A 99 14.72 5.82 -5.19
C ARG A 99 13.37 6.49 -4.93
N PRO A 100 12.69 7.01 -5.98
CA PRO A 100 11.33 7.51 -5.84
C PRO A 100 10.36 6.39 -5.43
N TYR A 101 9.22 6.75 -4.85
CA TYR A 101 8.13 5.79 -4.64
C TYR A 101 7.43 5.53 -5.99
N PRO A 102 7.10 4.28 -6.36
CA PRO A 102 7.20 3.03 -5.58
C PRO A 102 8.50 2.24 -5.79
N GLU A 103 9.48 2.74 -6.54
CA GLU A 103 10.73 2.02 -6.83
C GLU A 103 11.57 1.73 -5.58
N CYS A 104 11.46 2.54 -4.52
CA CYS A 104 12.08 2.25 -3.23
C CYS A 104 11.46 1.07 -2.47
N CYS A 105 10.35 0.48 -2.94
CA CYS A 105 9.63 -0.56 -2.22
C CYS A 105 10.29 -1.94 -2.24
N GLU A 106 11.30 -2.14 -3.09
CA GLU A 106 12.07 -3.37 -3.13
C GLU A 106 12.74 -3.63 -1.78
N ARG A 107 12.62 -4.87 -1.28
CA ARG A 107 13.20 -5.30 0.00
C ARG A 107 14.16 -6.44 -0.22
N SER A 108 15.25 -6.41 0.54
CA SER A 108 16.20 -7.51 0.63
C SER A 108 15.57 -8.70 1.36
N HIS A 109 16.16 -9.88 1.16
CA HIS A 109 15.74 -11.11 1.79
C HIS A 109 16.96 -11.88 2.30
N ASP A 110 16.79 -12.56 3.43
CA ASP A 110 17.81 -13.43 4.00
C ASP A 110 17.28 -14.85 4.03
N CYS A 111 17.92 -15.73 3.26
CA CYS A 111 17.55 -17.13 3.12
C CYS A 111 18.49 -18.08 3.87
N SER A 112 19.40 -17.55 4.71
CA SER A 112 20.37 -18.37 5.44
C SER A 112 19.77 -19.09 6.66
N GLN A 113 18.53 -18.75 7.02
CA GLN A 113 17.79 -19.31 8.14
C GLN A 113 16.69 -20.22 7.58
N HIS A 114 16.96 -21.52 7.47
CA HIS A 114 15.94 -22.51 7.13
C HIS A 114 14.91 -22.55 8.27
N ILE A 115 13.70 -22.07 7.99
CA ILE A 115 12.53 -22.13 8.87
C ILE A 115 11.76 -23.41 8.58
#